data_AF-A0A9P6G059-F1
#
_entry.id   AF-A0A9P6G059-F1
#
_cell.length_a   1.000
_cell.length_b   1.000
_cell.length_c   1.000
_cell.angle_alpha   90.00
_cell.angle_beta   90.00
_cell.angle_gamma   90.00
#
_symmetry.space_group_name_H-M   'P 1'
#
loop_
_entity.id
_entity.type
_entity.pdbx_description
1 polymer ?
#
loop_
_entity_poly.entity_id
_entity_poly.type
_entity_poly.pdbx_seq_one_letter_code
_entity_poly.pdbx_strand_id
1 'polypeptide(L)'
;MRQGMIGRLMIHAFFVAVHGCRWEELVFSRSEKGKPILVEPARLRNVSFNLSHHGDWVVFVGDASIGSTVRLGVDVMDFQEQVPGESFEAFSACFQDQ
;
A
#
# COMPACT_ATOMS: atom_id res chain seq x y z
N MET A 1 11.11 -3.07 -11.23
CA MET A 1 11.54 -1.65 -11.07
C MET A 1 10.39 -0.68 -11.36
N ARG A 2 9.59 -0.91 -12.42
CA ARG A 2 8.40 -0.11 -12.78
C ARG A 2 7.35 -0.03 -11.68
N GLN A 3 6.95 -1.16 -11.09
CA GLN A 3 5.92 -1.23 -10.05
C GLN A 3 6.29 -0.40 -8.82
N GLY A 4 7.56 -0.48 -8.39
CA GLY A 4 8.06 0.29 -7.25
C GLY A 4 8.11 1.80 -7.47
N MET A 5 8.18 2.27 -8.72
CA MET A 5 8.06 3.70 -9.05
C MET A 5 6.59 4.12 -9.07
N ILE A 6 5.71 3.32 -9.69
CA ILE A 6 4.27 3.54 -9.70
C ILE A 6 3.73 3.63 -8.27
N GLY A 7 4.10 2.69 -7.39
CA GLY A 7 3.68 2.72 -6.00
C GLY A 7 4.08 4.00 -5.26
N ARG A 8 5.28 4.53 -5.50
CA ARG A 8 5.71 5.82 -4.92
C ARG A 8 4.88 6.98 -5.45
N LEU A 9 4.61 7.02 -6.76
CA LEU A 9 3.77 8.04 -7.36
C LEU A 9 2.33 7.97 -6.83
N MET A 10 1.78 6.78 -6.62
CA MET A 10 0.43 6.60 -6.04
C MET A 10 0.36 7.14 -4.61
N ILE A 11 1.38 6.90 -3.78
CA ILE A 11 1.44 7.47 -2.43
C ILE A 11 1.42 9.01 -2.50
N HIS A 12 2.29 9.61 -3.34
CA HIS A 12 2.31 11.07 -3.49
C HIS A 12 0.97 11.60 -4.00
N ALA A 13 0.42 10.99 -5.06
CA ALA A 13 -0.85 11.39 -5.66
C ALA A 13 -1.99 11.33 -4.64
N PHE A 14 -2.01 10.33 -3.75
CA PHE A 14 -2.99 10.23 -2.66
C PHE A 14 -2.91 11.43 -1.73
N PHE A 15 -1.73 11.78 -1.19
CA PHE A 15 -1.61 12.91 -0.27
C PHE A 15 -1.91 14.26 -0.92
N VAL A 16 -1.56 14.42 -2.20
CA VAL A 16 -1.92 15.64 -2.97
C VAL A 16 -3.42 15.70 -3.19
N ALA A 17 -4.03 14.65 -3.73
CA ALA A 17 -5.44 14.67 -4.14
C ALA A 17 -6.42 14.62 -2.96
N VAL A 18 -6.10 13.87 -1.91
CA VAL A 18 -7.02 13.63 -0.77
C VAL A 18 -6.79 14.61 0.38
N HIS A 19 -5.55 15.01 0.63
CA HIS A 19 -5.21 15.87 1.78
C HIS A 19 -4.74 17.29 1.39
N GLY A 20 -4.77 17.61 0.09
CA GLY A 20 -4.42 18.94 -0.44
C GLY A 20 -2.97 19.32 -0.21
N CYS A 21 -2.06 18.36 -0.03
CA CYS A 21 -0.64 18.63 0.15
C CYS A 21 -0.02 19.13 -1.15
N ARG A 22 1.03 19.94 -1.03
CA ARG A 22 1.92 20.22 -2.16
C ARG A 22 2.88 19.05 -2.34
N TRP A 23 3.18 18.72 -3.60
CA TRP A 23 4.08 17.61 -3.91
C TRP A 23 5.46 17.78 -3.26
N GLU A 24 5.98 19.00 -3.28
CA GLU A 24 7.32 19.35 -2.75
C GLU A 24 7.43 19.25 -1.22
N GLU A 25 6.30 19.28 -0.51
CA GLU A 25 6.26 19.22 0.97
C GLU A 25 6.25 17.78 1.50
N LEU A 26 5.99 16.80 0.63
CA LEU A 26 5.83 15.42 1.03
C LEU A 26 7.19 14.75 1.24
N VAL A 27 7.49 14.39 2.49
CA VAL A 27 8.68 13.64 2.86
C VAL A 27 8.28 12.27 3.33
N PHE A 28 8.84 11.23 2.70
CA PHE A 28 8.60 9.84 3.06
C PHE A 28 9.86 9.18 3.62
N SER A 29 9.68 8.24 4.52
CA SER A 29 10.74 7.35 5.02
C SER A 29 10.24 5.90 5.02
N ARG A 30 11.04 4.99 5.58
CA ARG A 30 10.65 3.62 5.85
C ARG A 30 10.70 3.33 7.33
N SER A 31 9.75 2.54 7.82
CA SER A 31 9.83 1.96 9.16
C SER A 31 10.97 0.95 9.26
N GLU A 32 11.26 0.47 10.47
CA GLU A 32 12.27 -0.58 10.71
C GLU A 32 12.02 -1.85 9.89
N LYS A 33 10.74 -2.16 9.62
CA LYS A 33 10.33 -3.30 8.77
C LYS A 33 10.23 -2.97 7.29
N GLY A 34 10.70 -1.79 6.87
CA GLY A 34 10.73 -1.36 5.48
C GLY A 34 9.42 -0.79 4.93
N LYS A 35 8.35 -0.67 5.73
CA LYS A 35 7.06 -0.10 5.27
C LYS A 35 7.22 1.40 4.99
N PRO A 36 6.77 1.94 3.83
CA PRO A 36 6.78 3.37 3.60
C PRO A 36 5.89 4.10 4.62
N ILE A 37 6.39 5.22 5.14
CA ILE A 37 5.68 6.09 6.10
C ILE A 37 5.82 7.55 5.70
N LEU A 38 4.80 8.36 5.97
CA LEU A 38 4.87 9.81 5.80
C LEU A 38 5.58 10.42 7.00
N VAL A 39 6.58 11.27 6.73
CA VAL A 39 7.30 12.06 7.74
C VAL A 39 6.80 13.50 7.73
N GLU A 40 6.61 14.12 6.56
CA GLU A 40 6.03 15.46 6.46
C GLU A 40 4.90 15.51 5.43
N PRO A 41 3.81 16.26 5.70
CA PRO A 41 3.61 17.13 6.87
C PRO A 41 3.22 16.37 8.16
N ALA A 42 3.73 16.82 9.31
CA ALA A 42 3.52 16.20 10.62
C ALA A 42 2.05 15.90 10.96
N ARG A 43 1.13 16.79 10.56
CA ARG A 43 -0.32 16.65 10.81
C ARG A 43 -0.95 15.40 10.16
N LEU A 44 -0.28 14.79 9.18
CA LEU A 44 -0.76 13.61 8.44
C LEU A 44 0.05 12.35 8.74
N ARG A 45 1.02 12.37 9.66
CA ARG A 45 1.88 11.20 9.99
C ARG A 45 1.09 9.96 10.40
N ASN A 46 -0.10 10.14 10.97
CA ASN A 46 -0.96 9.06 11.43
C ASN A 46 -1.94 8.58 10.34
N VAL A 47 -1.90 9.14 9.13
CA VAL A 47 -2.71 8.65 8.01
C VAL A 47 -2.20 7.27 7.61
N SER A 48 -3.07 6.28 7.75
CA SER A 48 -2.79 4.89 7.45
C SER A 48 -2.82 4.68 5.93
N PHE A 49 -1.78 4.06 5.37
CA PHE A 49 -1.77 3.61 3.99
C PHE A 49 -0.95 2.34 3.81
N ASN A 50 -1.18 1.65 2.70
CA ASN A 50 -0.46 0.45 2.31
C ASN A 50 -0.45 0.30 0.79
N LEU A 51 0.49 -0.50 0.28
CA LEU A 51 0.58 -0.84 -1.13
C LEU A 51 1.07 -2.27 -1.27
N SER A 52 0.60 -2.95 -2.31
CA SER A 52 1.15 -4.22 -2.76
C SER A 52 1.29 -4.22 -4.27
N HIS A 53 2.13 -5.12 -4.78
CA HIS A 53 2.30 -5.29 -6.21
C HIS A 53 2.68 -6.75 -6.52
N HIS A 54 2.10 -7.32 -7.57
CA HIS A 54 2.48 -8.63 -8.11
C HIS A 54 2.13 -8.68 -9.59
N GLY A 55 3.00 -9.32 -10.39
CA GLY A 55 2.90 -9.29 -11.85
C GLY A 55 2.81 -7.85 -12.39
N ASP A 56 1.74 -7.56 -13.13
CA ASP A 56 1.44 -6.26 -13.72
C ASP A 56 0.58 -5.34 -12.83
N TRP A 57 0.22 -5.80 -11.63
CA TRP A 57 -0.65 -5.06 -10.72
C TRP A 57 0.14 -4.26 -9.68
N VAL A 58 -0.32 -3.04 -9.42
CA VAL A 58 0.04 -2.23 -8.25
C VAL A 58 -1.26 -1.76 -7.61
N VAL A 59 -1.46 -2.11 -6.34
CA VAL A 59 -2.63 -1.70 -5.56
C VAL A 59 -2.20 -0.80 -4.43
N PHE A 60 -3.05 0.17 -4.11
CA PHE A 60 -2.84 1.14 -3.03
C PHE A 60 -4.13 1.26 -2.22
N VAL A 61 -3.99 1.36 -0.92
CA VAL A 61 -5.08 1.70 0.00
C VAL A 61 -4.61 2.80 0.94
N GLY A 62 -5.45 3.79 1.20
CA GLY A 62 -5.17 4.91 2.10
C GLY A 62 -6.44 5.36 2.81
N ASP A 63 -6.33 5.66 4.10
CA ASP A 63 -7.42 6.20 4.90
C ASP A 63 -7.54 7.71 4.63
N ALA A 64 -8.68 8.14 4.09
CA ALA A 64 -8.92 9.55 3.79
C ALA A 64 -9.16 10.41 5.05
N SER A 65 -9.39 9.79 6.22
CA SER A 65 -9.73 10.49 7.45
C SER A 65 -8.50 10.87 8.28
N ILE A 66 -8.46 12.12 8.73
CA ILE A 66 -7.41 12.61 9.63
C ILE A 66 -7.75 12.20 11.07
N GLY A 67 -6.78 11.60 11.77
CA GLY A 67 -6.94 11.20 13.17
C GLY A 67 -7.61 9.84 13.39
N SER A 68 -7.86 9.09 12.32
CA SER A 68 -8.31 7.70 12.41
C SER A 68 -7.25 6.79 13.04
N THR A 69 -7.72 5.77 13.75
CA THR A 69 -6.89 4.73 14.37
C THR A 69 -6.85 3.44 13.53
N VAL A 70 -7.48 3.44 12.35
CA VAL A 70 -7.56 2.29 11.45
C VAL A 70 -6.17 1.92 10.93
N ARG A 71 -5.84 0.63 10.96
CA ARG A 71 -4.61 0.10 10.36
C ARG A 71 -4.96 -0.61 9.07
N LEU A 72 -4.33 -0.19 7.98
CA LEU A 72 -4.59 -0.74 6.65
C LEU A 72 -3.47 -1.67 6.18
N GLY A 73 -3.89 -2.81 5.63
CA GLY A 73 -3.10 -3.77 4.88
C GLY A 73 -3.80 -4.03 3.55
N VAL A 74 -3.04 -4.19 2.47
CA VAL A 74 -3.57 -4.61 1.18
C VAL A 74 -2.55 -5.55 0.56
N ASP A 75 -3.04 -6.59 -0.12
CA ASP A 75 -2.20 -7.47 -0.92
C ASP A 75 -2.84 -7.73 -2.29
N VAL A 76 -2.01 -7.96 -3.29
CA VAL A 76 -2.44 -8.41 -4.61
C VAL A 76 -1.51 -9.51 -5.06
N MET A 77 -2.09 -10.60 -5.57
CA MET A 77 -1.34 -11.68 -6.20
C MET A 77 -1.94 -12.00 -7.56
N ASP A 78 -1.12 -11.85 -8.60
CA ASP A 78 -1.33 -12.54 -9.87
C ASP A 78 -1.17 -14.05 -9.66
N PHE A 79 -2.29 -14.78 -9.64
CA PHE A 79 -2.30 -16.22 -9.38
C PHE A 79 -1.85 -16.99 -10.62
N GLN A 80 -0.78 -17.74 -10.46
CA GLN A 80 -0.34 -18.77 -11.39
C GLN A 80 -0.22 -20.06 -10.58
N GLU A 81 -0.63 -21.19 -11.14
CA GLU A 81 -0.47 -22.50 -10.51
C GLU A 81 1.03 -22.72 -10.23
N GLN A 82 1.45 -22.52 -8.98
CA GLN A 82 2.85 -22.64 -8.58
C GLN A 82 3.21 -24.09 -8.22
N VAL A 83 2.23 -24.84 -7.74
CA VAL A 83 2.33 -26.26 -7.44
C VAL A 83 1.32 -27.02 -8.29
N PRO A 84 1.75 -28.03 -9.08
CA PRO A 84 0.83 -28.82 -9.90
C PRO A 84 -0.28 -29.46 -9.05
N GLY A 85 -1.53 -29.20 -9.42
CA GLY A 85 -2.72 -29.67 -8.73
C GLY A 85 -3.20 -28.79 -7.57
N GLU A 86 -2.53 -27.67 -7.27
CA GLU A 86 -3.04 -26.71 -6.30
C GLU A 86 -4.13 -25.85 -6.94
N SER A 87 -5.37 -26.04 -6.48
CA SER A 87 -6.49 -25.24 -6.94
C SER A 87 -6.46 -23.84 -6.34
N PHE A 88 -7.07 -22.87 -7.03
CA PHE A 88 -7.21 -21.51 -6.51
C PHE A 88 -7.91 -21.50 -5.14
N GLU A 89 -8.87 -22.39 -4.92
CA GLU A 89 -9.59 -22.52 -3.65
C GLU A 89 -8.68 -22.98 -2.51
N ALA A 90 -7.79 -23.95 -2.78
CA ALA A 90 -6.81 -24.41 -1.79
C ALA A 90 -5.83 -23.29 -1.41
N PHE A 91 -5.33 -22.57 -2.42
CA PHE A 91 -4.48 -21.39 -2.22
C PHE A 91 -5.21 -20.29 -1.44
N SER A 92 -6.44 -19.96 -1.85
CA SER A 92 -7.24 -18.89 -1.23
C SER A 92 -7.62 -19.20 0.22
N ALA A 93 -7.75 -20.48 0.59
CA ALA A 93 -8.04 -20.87 1.97
C ALA A 93 -6.95 -20.42 2.96
N CYS A 94 -5.69 -20.31 2.53
CA CYS A 94 -4.58 -19.83 3.37
C CYS A 94 -4.72 -18.36 3.83
N PHE A 95 -5.65 -17.60 3.25
CA PHE A 95 -5.86 -16.19 3.55
C PHE A 95 -7.16 -15.92 4.32
N GLN A 96 -7.98 -16.95 4.60
CA GLN A 96 -9.28 -16.77 5.28
C GLN A 96 -9.14 -16.43 6.77
N ASP A 97 -8.00 -16.77 7.40
CA ASP A 97 -7.74 -16.56 8.83
C ASP A 97 -6.82 -15.36 9.14
N GLN A 98 -6.53 -14.49 8.16
CA GLN A 98 -5.62 -13.34 8.30
C GLN A 98 -6.32 -12.05 8.74
#